data_AF-A0A937UGZ0-F1
#
_entry.id   AF-A0A937UGZ0-F1
#
_cell.length_a   1.000
_cell.length_b   1.000
_cell.length_c   1.000
_cell.angle_alpha   90.00
_cell.angle_beta   90.00
_cell.angle_gamma   90.00
#
_symmetry.space_group_name_H-M   'P 1'
#
loop_
_entity.id
_entity.type
_entity.pdbx_description
1 polymer ?
#
loop_
_entity_poly.entity_id
_entity_poly.type
_entity_poly.pdbx_seq_one_letter_code
_entity_poly.pdbx_strand_id
1 'polypeptide(L)'
;MKKNFLTLLLAICLILFTNGLYGGEVQVLERGPVRVLFEPPLGAVSREVANRYPGIMRELEGTLGWRTNLRPTVLLVSDSRRFRRMAESPLTVAFAVPSRDLIVIDYSKMKRHPFKLEDTLKHEICHLLLHEHIKEKLLPRWLDEGVCQWASGGSVDIIMDQKRSLLNKAAFRGNFIPLSSLQRGFPRDKDSLLLAYEESESFVEHILGRYGKEGILAVLERMKGGEEAGTAVLRALSIPLERLEEEWHRSLRRKMTWFTYLSYHLYEILFAFGAVITIYAFIRAMRRKRAYMNEEGE
;
A
#
# COMPACT_ATOMS: atom_id res chain seq x y z
N MET A 1 22.19 1.60 6.19
CA MET A 1 22.41 0.45 5.29
C MET A 1 23.54 -0.50 5.72
N LYS A 2 24.83 -0.11 5.79
CA LYS A 2 25.94 -1.07 6.01
C LYS A 2 25.87 -1.90 7.32
N LYS A 3 25.45 -1.32 8.45
CA LYS A 3 25.33 -2.05 9.73
C LYS A 3 24.19 -3.09 9.70
N ASN A 4 23.04 -2.76 9.11
CA ASN A 4 21.89 -3.66 8.96
C ASN A 4 22.17 -4.79 7.95
N PHE A 5 23.01 -4.52 6.95
CA PHE A 5 23.42 -5.51 5.95
C PHE A 5 24.30 -6.61 6.55
N LEU A 6 25.24 -6.26 7.42
CA LEU A 6 26.12 -7.24 8.07
C LEU A 6 25.36 -8.09 9.08
N THR A 7 24.43 -7.51 9.85
CA THR A 7 23.56 -8.27 10.77
C THR A 7 22.56 -9.14 10.04
N LEU A 8 21.99 -8.70 8.92
CA LEU A 8 21.12 -9.53 8.09
C LEU A 8 21.89 -10.66 7.40
N LEU A 9 23.12 -10.40 6.91
CA LEU A 9 24.02 -11.43 6.38
C LEU A 9 24.40 -12.43 7.47
N LEU A 10 24.76 -11.97 8.68
CA LEU A 10 25.02 -12.86 9.82
C LEU A 10 23.78 -13.64 10.24
N ALA A 11 22.59 -13.03 10.21
CA ALA A 11 21.34 -13.69 10.57
C ALA A 11 20.97 -14.76 9.55
N ILE A 12 21.09 -14.47 8.24
CA ILE A 12 20.87 -15.43 7.16
C ILE A 12 21.96 -16.53 7.17
N CYS A 13 23.21 -16.19 7.41
CA CYS A 13 24.28 -17.18 7.59
C CYS A 13 24.05 -18.03 8.86
N LEU A 14 23.61 -17.45 9.98
CA LEU A 14 23.21 -18.24 11.16
C LEU A 14 22.00 -19.13 10.84
N ILE A 15 21.02 -18.63 10.08
CA ILE A 15 19.87 -19.43 9.61
C ILE A 15 20.35 -20.66 8.82
N LEU A 16 21.40 -20.53 8.01
CA LEU A 16 21.93 -21.61 7.18
C LEU A 16 22.99 -22.49 7.88
N PHE A 17 23.68 -22.01 8.92
CA PHE A 17 24.79 -22.71 9.58
C PHE A 17 24.51 -23.23 10.99
N THR A 18 23.40 -22.87 11.65
CA THR A 18 23.02 -23.53 12.93
C THR A 18 22.39 -24.90 12.69
N ASN A 19 23.15 -25.81 12.09
CA ASN A 19 22.97 -27.24 12.27
C ASN A 19 23.54 -27.60 13.64
N GLY A 20 22.75 -27.39 14.68
CA GLY A 20 23.15 -27.76 16.03
C GLY A 20 22.40 -26.98 17.08
N LEU A 21 21.51 -27.69 17.77
CA LEU A 21 20.90 -27.31 19.05
C LEU A 21 19.72 -26.31 18.90
N TYR A 22 18.54 -26.85 18.57
CA TYR A 22 17.21 -26.24 18.71
C TYR A 22 16.73 -25.18 17.69
N GLY A 23 16.99 -25.37 16.39
CA GLY A 23 16.30 -24.65 15.31
C GLY A 23 15.94 -25.60 14.17
N GLY A 24 14.66 -25.68 13.79
CA GLY A 24 14.18 -26.63 12.78
C GLY A 24 14.90 -26.50 11.44
N GLU A 25 15.14 -27.64 10.79
CA GLU A 25 15.78 -27.76 9.48
C GLU A 25 15.03 -26.91 8.43
N VAL A 26 15.69 -25.89 7.88
CA VAL A 26 15.09 -25.03 6.84
C VAL A 26 15.01 -25.83 5.55
N GLN A 27 13.79 -26.01 5.04
CA GLN A 27 13.52 -26.70 3.78
C GLN A 27 13.43 -25.69 2.64
N VAL A 28 13.72 -26.19 1.43
CA VAL A 28 13.68 -25.41 0.19
C VAL A 28 12.64 -26.00 -0.75
N LEU A 29 11.73 -25.16 -1.24
CA LEU A 29 10.84 -25.48 -2.35
C LEU A 29 11.22 -24.60 -3.53
N GLU A 30 11.66 -25.21 -4.63
CA GLU A 30 11.90 -24.52 -5.88
C GLU A 30 10.76 -24.80 -6.86
N ARG A 31 10.18 -23.74 -7.43
CA ARG A 31 9.12 -23.87 -8.43
C ARG A 31 9.22 -22.76 -9.48
N GLY A 32 9.66 -23.14 -10.67
CA GLY A 32 9.88 -22.19 -11.75
C GLY A 32 10.89 -21.11 -11.33
N PRO A 33 10.54 -19.81 -11.41
CA PRO A 33 11.46 -18.73 -11.04
C PRO A 33 11.56 -18.47 -9.52
N VAL A 34 10.65 -18.98 -8.68
CA VAL A 34 10.64 -18.66 -7.25
C VAL A 34 11.24 -19.79 -6.40
N ARG A 35 12.04 -19.41 -5.42
CA ARG A 35 12.56 -20.29 -4.36
C ARG A 35 11.96 -19.90 -3.03
N VAL A 36 11.40 -20.85 -2.29
CA VAL A 36 10.79 -20.61 -0.98
C VAL A 36 11.58 -21.37 0.09
N LEU A 37 12.15 -20.62 1.05
CA LEU A 37 12.81 -21.15 2.24
C LEU A 37 11.82 -21.14 3.39
N PHE A 38 11.64 -22.27 4.08
CA PHE A 38 10.61 -22.38 5.11
C PHE A 38 10.98 -23.42 6.19
N GLU A 39 10.44 -23.24 7.40
CA GLU A 39 10.54 -24.25 8.46
C GLU A 39 9.46 -25.34 8.27
N PRO A 40 9.69 -26.60 8.68
CA PRO A 40 8.81 -27.75 8.36
C PRO A 40 7.29 -27.53 8.54
N PRO A 41 6.78 -26.86 9.60
CA PRO A 41 5.34 -26.62 9.75
C PRO A 41 4.72 -25.72 8.66
N LEU A 42 5.53 -25.03 7.86
CA LEU A 42 5.09 -24.10 6.83
C LEU A 42 5.05 -24.71 5.42
N GLY A 43 5.17 -26.04 5.29
CA GLY A 43 5.20 -26.71 3.98
C GLY A 43 3.98 -26.43 3.10
N ALA A 44 2.76 -26.37 3.65
CA ALA A 44 1.56 -26.02 2.88
C ALA A 44 1.61 -24.56 2.36
N VAL A 45 2.08 -23.64 3.20
CA VAL A 45 2.22 -22.21 2.88
C VAL A 45 3.27 -22.00 1.81
N SER A 46 4.39 -22.72 1.88
CA SER A 46 5.45 -22.64 0.87
C SER A 46 4.92 -22.98 -0.52
N ARG A 47 4.07 -24.01 -0.63
CA ARG A 47 3.40 -24.40 -1.87
C ARG A 47 2.40 -23.33 -2.32
N GLU A 48 1.67 -22.71 -1.39
CA GLU A 48 0.77 -21.60 -1.71
C GLU A 48 1.53 -20.41 -2.31
N VAL A 49 2.60 -19.95 -1.66
CA VAL A 49 3.48 -18.88 -2.17
C VAL A 49 3.99 -19.22 -3.57
N ALA A 50 4.53 -20.43 -3.74
CA ALA A 50 5.06 -20.89 -5.02
C ALA A 50 3.98 -21.01 -6.12
N ASN A 51 2.74 -21.36 -5.76
CA ASN A 51 1.60 -21.43 -6.68
C ASN A 51 1.11 -20.05 -7.12
N ARG A 52 1.05 -19.08 -6.20
CA ARG A 52 0.52 -17.73 -6.46
C ARG A 52 1.50 -16.85 -7.22
N TYR A 53 2.80 -17.05 -7.03
CA TYR A 53 3.86 -16.20 -7.59
C TYR A 53 3.70 -15.87 -9.09
N PRO A 54 3.43 -16.84 -10.01
CA PRO A 54 3.28 -16.51 -11.43
C PRO A 54 2.05 -15.64 -11.75
N GLY A 55 0.98 -15.74 -10.96
CA GLY A 55 -0.20 -14.88 -11.08
C GLY A 55 0.13 -13.44 -10.68
N ILE A 56 0.69 -13.30 -9.47
CA ILE A 56 1.11 -12.01 -8.91
C ILE A 56 2.09 -11.29 -9.85
N MET A 57 3.08 -12.01 -10.38
CA MET A 57 4.05 -11.42 -11.30
C MET A 57 3.38 -10.92 -12.58
N ARG A 58 2.48 -11.71 -13.20
CA ARG A 58 1.73 -11.24 -14.39
C ARG A 58 0.91 -9.99 -14.12
N GLU A 59 0.29 -9.88 -12.94
CA GLU A 59 -0.45 -8.68 -12.55
C GLU A 59 0.45 -7.46 -12.36
N LEU A 60 1.61 -7.63 -11.72
CA LEU A 60 2.59 -6.55 -11.55
C LEU A 60 3.17 -6.11 -12.89
N GLU A 61 3.54 -7.04 -13.76
CA GLU A 61 4.02 -6.73 -15.12
C GLU A 61 2.93 -6.00 -15.93
N GLY A 62 1.66 -6.40 -15.83
CA GLY A 62 0.55 -5.71 -16.48
C GLY A 62 0.23 -4.34 -15.85
N THR A 63 0.51 -4.16 -14.57
CA THR A 63 0.31 -2.90 -13.86
C THR A 63 1.40 -1.90 -14.19
N LEU A 64 2.67 -2.30 -14.08
CA LEU A 64 3.84 -1.42 -14.27
C LEU A 64 4.32 -1.35 -15.73
N GLY A 65 3.94 -2.31 -16.57
CA GLY A 65 4.38 -2.38 -17.97
C GLY A 65 5.83 -2.84 -18.16
N TRP A 66 6.50 -3.30 -17.09
CA TRP A 66 7.87 -3.82 -17.14
C TRP A 66 7.87 -5.33 -17.08
N ARG A 67 8.69 -5.94 -17.94
CA ARG A 67 8.95 -7.38 -17.95
C ARG A 67 10.18 -7.66 -17.10
N THR A 68 10.17 -8.81 -16.43
CA THR A 68 11.27 -9.18 -15.54
C THR A 68 11.65 -10.65 -15.65
N ASN A 69 12.92 -10.96 -15.34
CA ASN A 69 13.41 -12.32 -15.13
C ASN A 69 13.73 -12.60 -13.66
N LEU A 70 13.17 -11.81 -12.74
CA LEU A 70 13.36 -11.94 -11.30
C LEU A 70 13.15 -13.38 -10.83
N ARG A 71 14.14 -13.87 -10.06
CA ARG A 71 14.12 -15.19 -9.43
C ARG A 71 14.21 -15.07 -7.91
N PRO A 72 13.17 -14.55 -7.26
CA PRO A 72 13.27 -14.18 -5.87
C PRO A 72 13.29 -15.39 -4.95
N THR A 73 13.94 -15.20 -3.81
CA THR A 73 13.90 -16.12 -2.69
C THR A 73 12.94 -15.56 -1.64
N VAL A 74 11.93 -16.35 -1.24
CA VAL A 74 10.98 -15.98 -0.19
C VAL A 74 11.29 -16.77 1.07
N LEU A 75 11.67 -16.10 2.16
CA LEU A 75 11.92 -16.69 3.46
C LEU A 75 10.70 -16.55 4.36
N LEU A 76 10.08 -17.69 4.70
CA LEU A 76 8.96 -17.76 5.63
C LEU A 76 9.47 -18.00 7.05
N VAL A 77 9.24 -17.03 7.94
CA VAL A 77 9.64 -17.09 9.35
C VAL A 77 8.43 -17.43 10.21
N SER A 78 8.53 -18.49 11.02
CA SER A 78 7.45 -18.92 11.90
C SER A 78 7.48 -18.25 13.30
N ASP A 79 8.63 -17.73 13.72
CA ASP A 79 8.84 -17.03 14.99
C ASP A 79 8.93 -15.51 14.80
N SER A 80 7.92 -14.77 15.27
CA SER A 80 7.89 -13.30 15.20
C SER A 80 9.05 -12.65 15.97
N ARG A 81 9.63 -13.31 16.98
CA ARG A 81 10.81 -12.78 17.69
C ARG A 81 12.03 -12.81 16.79
N ARG A 82 12.22 -13.89 16.02
CA ARG A 82 13.29 -13.99 15.02
C ARG A 82 13.11 -12.94 13.93
N PHE A 83 11.89 -12.80 13.40
CA PHE A 83 11.57 -11.80 12.38
C PHE A 83 11.87 -10.37 12.86
N ARG A 84 11.44 -10.00 14.07
CA ARG A 84 11.65 -8.64 14.63
C ARG A 84 13.13 -8.28 14.81
N ARG A 85 14.04 -9.25 14.90
CA ARG A 85 15.49 -8.97 14.92
C ARG A 85 16.05 -8.61 13.54
N MET A 86 15.32 -8.92 12.48
CA MET A 86 15.70 -8.66 11.09
C MET A 86 15.00 -7.41 10.53
N ALA A 87 13.75 -7.17 10.93
CA ALA A 87 12.96 -6.03 10.46
C ALA A 87 13.39 -4.69 11.08
N GLU A 88 13.20 -3.60 10.33
CA GLU A 88 13.52 -2.25 10.81
C GLU A 88 12.50 -1.72 11.83
N SER A 89 11.26 -2.23 11.78
CA SER A 89 10.17 -1.86 12.68
C SER A 89 9.43 -3.11 13.20
N PRO A 90 8.96 -3.10 14.47
CA PRO A 90 8.17 -4.20 15.02
C PRO A 90 6.77 -4.33 14.38
N LEU A 91 6.33 -3.28 13.68
CA LEU A 91 5.03 -3.19 13.01
C LEU A 91 5.00 -3.91 11.67
N THR A 92 6.16 -3.99 11.01
CA THR A 92 6.37 -4.68 9.74
C THR A 92 5.99 -6.16 9.85
N VAL A 93 5.32 -6.69 8.82
CA VAL A 93 4.94 -8.11 8.71
C VAL A 93 5.66 -8.82 7.57
N ALA A 94 6.22 -8.08 6.61
CA ALA A 94 7.12 -8.56 5.58
C ALA A 94 8.05 -7.43 5.14
N PHE A 95 9.19 -7.77 4.54
CA PHE A 95 10.05 -6.79 3.88
C PHE A 95 10.86 -7.43 2.76
N ALA A 96 11.12 -6.65 1.72
CA ALA A 96 12.01 -6.98 0.61
C ALA A 96 13.43 -6.47 0.84
N VAL A 97 14.40 -7.19 0.28
CA VAL A 97 15.81 -6.82 0.21
C VAL A 97 16.22 -6.89 -1.27
N PRO A 98 16.00 -5.81 -2.03
CA PRO A 98 16.18 -5.82 -3.49
C PRO A 98 17.56 -6.25 -3.96
N SER A 99 18.62 -5.82 -3.27
CA SER A 99 20.01 -6.22 -3.58
C SER A 99 20.29 -7.74 -3.54
N ARG A 100 19.33 -8.57 -3.12
CA ARG A 100 19.45 -10.02 -3.01
C ARG A 100 18.26 -10.78 -3.58
N ASP A 101 17.32 -10.09 -4.23
CA ASP A 101 16.03 -10.67 -4.65
C ASP A 101 15.34 -11.45 -3.53
N LEU A 102 15.44 -10.95 -2.29
CA LEU A 102 14.97 -11.66 -1.10
C LEU A 102 13.72 -10.98 -0.55
N ILE A 103 12.72 -11.77 -0.19
CA ILE A 103 11.55 -11.35 0.56
C ILE A 103 11.53 -12.14 1.88
N VAL A 104 11.31 -11.46 3.00
CA VAL A 104 11.19 -12.09 4.32
C VAL A 104 9.80 -11.84 4.86
N ILE A 105 9.09 -12.89 5.28
CA ILE A 105 7.70 -12.82 5.72
C ILE A 105 7.55 -13.39 7.14
N ASP A 106 6.93 -12.62 8.03
CA ASP A 106 6.47 -13.09 9.34
C ASP A 106 5.13 -13.83 9.21
N TYR A 107 5.19 -15.12 8.88
CA TYR A 107 3.97 -15.90 8.67
C TYR A 107 3.13 -16.04 9.94
N SER A 108 3.75 -15.93 11.13
CA SER A 108 3.04 -16.03 12.41
C SER A 108 1.92 -14.98 12.55
N LYS A 109 2.12 -13.79 11.97
CA LYS A 109 1.13 -12.70 11.96
C LYS A 109 0.11 -12.84 10.83
N MET A 110 0.42 -13.58 9.77
CA MET A 110 -0.43 -13.73 8.57
C MET A 110 -1.49 -14.84 8.67
N LYS A 111 -1.41 -15.73 9.67
CA LYS A 111 -2.36 -16.85 9.88
C LYS A 111 -3.84 -16.45 9.96
N ARG A 112 -4.15 -15.18 10.18
CA ARG A 112 -5.53 -14.71 10.43
C ARG A 112 -6.33 -14.47 9.16
N HIS A 113 -5.70 -14.20 8.01
CA HIS A 113 -6.41 -13.89 6.76
C HIS A 113 -5.56 -14.23 5.52
N PRO A 114 -5.92 -15.24 4.71
CA PRO A 114 -5.12 -15.68 3.55
C PRO A 114 -5.02 -14.62 2.43
N PHE A 115 -6.05 -13.78 2.24
CA PHE A 115 -5.97 -12.65 1.30
C PHE A 115 -4.83 -11.68 1.66
N LYS A 116 -4.44 -11.56 2.94
CA LYS A 116 -3.30 -10.72 3.33
C LYS A 116 -1.96 -11.24 2.85
N LEU A 117 -1.81 -12.56 2.64
CA LEU A 117 -0.53 -13.13 2.18
C LEU A 117 -0.28 -12.76 0.72
N GLU A 118 -1.30 -12.85 -0.13
CA GLU A 118 -1.18 -12.50 -1.55
C GLU A 118 -0.88 -11.01 -1.74
N ASP A 119 -1.63 -10.14 -1.09
CA ASP A 119 -1.44 -8.69 -1.17
C ASP A 119 -0.06 -8.28 -0.63
N THR A 120 0.36 -8.86 0.49
CA THR A 120 1.70 -8.60 1.05
C THR A 120 2.78 -9.10 0.10
N LEU A 121 2.66 -10.31 -0.43
CA LEU A 121 3.63 -10.86 -1.37
C LEU A 121 3.71 -10.00 -2.64
N LYS A 122 2.57 -9.52 -3.14
CA LYS A 122 2.50 -8.60 -4.29
C LYS A 122 3.19 -7.28 -4.01
N HIS A 123 3.01 -6.69 -2.82
CA HIS A 123 3.74 -5.49 -2.40
C HIS A 123 5.25 -5.71 -2.34
N GLU A 124 5.70 -6.80 -1.70
CA GLU A 124 7.14 -7.06 -1.57
C GLU A 124 7.81 -7.39 -2.91
N ILE A 125 7.10 -8.09 -3.82
CA ILE A 125 7.60 -8.32 -5.18
C ILE A 125 7.65 -7.01 -5.97
N CYS A 126 6.69 -6.09 -5.77
CA CYS A 126 6.75 -4.77 -6.38
C CYS A 126 8.05 -4.03 -6.02
N HIS A 127 8.48 -4.07 -4.76
CA HIS A 127 9.77 -3.47 -4.38
C HIS A 127 10.94 -4.08 -5.17
N LEU A 128 11.00 -5.41 -5.31
CA LEU A 128 12.04 -6.05 -6.12
C LEU A 128 12.00 -5.57 -7.57
N LEU A 129 10.81 -5.50 -8.17
CA LEU A 129 10.61 -5.08 -9.55
C LEU A 129 10.99 -3.60 -9.79
N LEU A 130 10.64 -2.71 -8.86
CA LEU A 130 11.02 -1.30 -8.93
C LEU A 130 12.54 -1.13 -8.87
N HIS A 131 13.21 -1.82 -7.93
CA HIS A 131 14.65 -1.71 -7.72
C HIS A 131 15.49 -2.52 -8.73
N GLU A 132 14.90 -3.45 -9.48
CA GLU A 132 15.52 -4.05 -10.67
C GLU A 132 15.70 -3.02 -11.79
N HIS A 133 14.76 -2.07 -11.91
CA HIS A 133 14.72 -1.10 -13.01
C HIS A 133 15.22 0.30 -12.62
N ILE A 134 15.07 0.70 -11.36
CA ILE A 134 15.44 2.01 -10.84
C ILE A 134 16.51 1.85 -9.76
N LYS A 135 17.61 2.59 -9.90
CA LYS A 135 18.68 2.58 -8.89
C LYS A 135 18.15 3.11 -7.55
N GLU A 136 18.49 2.44 -6.45
CA GLU A 136 18.09 2.81 -5.08
C GLU A 136 18.26 4.30 -4.76
N LYS A 137 19.36 4.91 -5.21
CA LYS A 137 19.63 6.34 -4.97
C LYS A 137 18.64 7.30 -5.66
N LEU A 138 17.95 6.85 -6.71
CA LEU A 138 17.02 7.65 -7.50
C LEU A 138 15.58 7.50 -7.03
N LEU A 139 15.22 6.34 -6.47
CA LEU A 139 13.86 6.02 -6.02
C LEU A 139 13.64 6.48 -4.56
N PRO A 140 12.91 7.59 -4.32
CA PRO A 140 12.65 8.03 -2.96
C PRO A 140 11.70 7.06 -2.25
N ARG A 141 11.89 6.89 -0.93
CA ARG A 141 11.12 5.91 -0.16
C ARG A 141 9.61 6.13 -0.23
N TRP A 142 9.15 7.38 -0.24
CA TRP A 142 7.72 7.67 -0.39
C TRP A 142 7.14 7.18 -1.72
N LEU A 143 7.92 7.21 -2.81
CA LEU A 143 7.43 6.75 -4.12
C LEU A 143 7.46 5.23 -4.21
N ASP A 144 8.53 4.61 -3.69
CA ASP A 144 8.68 3.16 -3.56
C ASP A 144 7.45 2.56 -2.84
N GLU A 145 7.13 3.08 -1.67
CA GLU A 145 6.02 2.61 -0.84
C GLU A 145 4.65 2.96 -1.40
N GLY A 146 4.49 4.17 -1.97
CA GLY A 146 3.22 4.59 -2.56
C GLY A 146 2.86 3.78 -3.80
N VAL A 147 3.83 3.52 -4.69
CA VAL A 147 3.62 2.72 -5.90
C VAL A 147 3.34 1.28 -5.55
N CYS A 148 4.05 0.70 -4.57
CA CYS A 148 3.80 -0.67 -4.19
C CYS A 148 2.45 -0.89 -3.50
N GLN A 149 2.00 0.05 -2.64
CA GLN A 149 0.64 0.02 -2.09
C GLN A 149 -0.42 0.12 -3.19
N TRP A 150 -0.22 0.99 -4.19
CA TRP A 150 -1.11 1.08 -5.33
C TRP A 150 -1.14 -0.22 -6.16
N ALA A 151 0.03 -0.73 -6.53
CA ALA A 151 0.16 -1.88 -7.42
C ALA A 151 -0.39 -3.17 -6.78
N SER A 152 -0.37 -3.28 -5.45
CA SER A 152 -0.90 -4.41 -4.70
C SER A 152 -2.40 -4.33 -4.38
N GLY A 153 -3.13 -3.33 -4.89
CA GLY A 153 -4.59 -3.25 -4.75
C GLY A 153 -5.11 -2.19 -3.76
N GLY A 154 -4.22 -1.37 -3.17
CA GLY A 154 -4.55 -0.36 -2.18
C GLY A 154 -4.84 -0.94 -0.79
N SER A 155 -4.43 -0.24 0.27
CA SER A 155 -4.67 -0.62 1.67
C SER A 155 -4.15 -2.00 2.07
N VAL A 156 -2.94 -2.38 1.64
CA VAL A 156 -2.30 -3.58 2.20
C VAL A 156 -1.92 -3.29 3.65
N ASP A 157 -2.51 -4.03 4.59
CA ASP A 157 -2.16 -4.03 6.02
C ASP A 157 -0.75 -4.64 6.27
N ILE A 158 0.28 -4.17 5.57
CA ILE A 158 1.69 -4.57 5.80
C ILE A 158 2.15 -4.08 7.17
N ILE A 159 1.44 -3.08 7.69
CA ILE A 159 1.45 -2.69 9.08
C ILE A 159 0.10 -3.01 9.70
N MET A 160 0.12 -3.63 10.89
CA MET A 160 -1.07 -3.79 11.71
C MET A 160 -1.72 -2.42 12.02
N ASP A 161 -3.03 -2.31 11.77
CA ASP A 161 -3.92 -1.20 12.17
C ASP A 161 -3.80 0.08 11.30
N GLN A 162 -3.51 -0.07 10.01
CA GLN A 162 -3.42 1.06 9.07
C GLN A 162 -4.82 1.58 8.70
N LYS A 163 -5.40 2.39 9.59
CA LYS A 163 -6.59 3.20 9.29
C LYS A 163 -6.13 4.61 8.96
N ARG A 164 -6.59 5.19 7.83
CA ARG A 164 -6.37 6.59 7.34
C ARG A 164 -6.75 7.73 8.32
N SER A 165 -6.96 7.40 9.58
CA SER A 165 -7.15 8.29 10.71
C SER A 165 -6.01 9.28 10.91
N LEU A 166 -4.75 8.88 10.67
CA LEU A 166 -3.59 9.75 10.87
C LEU A 166 -3.48 10.79 9.76
N LEU A 167 -3.64 10.40 8.50
CA LEU A 167 -3.68 11.31 7.36
C LEU A 167 -4.86 12.28 7.46
N ASN A 168 -6.04 11.81 7.87
CA ASN A 168 -7.19 12.68 8.10
C ASN A 168 -6.91 13.71 9.20
N LYS A 169 -6.27 13.29 10.30
CA LYS A 169 -5.84 14.18 11.39
C LYS A 169 -4.77 15.18 10.93
N ALA A 170 -3.81 14.73 10.13
CA ALA A 170 -2.78 15.57 9.51
C ALA A 170 -3.42 16.62 8.59
N ALA A 171 -4.36 16.21 7.73
CA ALA A 171 -5.10 17.10 6.85
C ALA A 171 -5.92 18.15 7.62
N PHE A 172 -6.59 17.74 8.70
CA PHE A 172 -7.33 18.68 9.54
C PHE A 172 -6.44 19.71 10.23
N ARG A 173 -5.26 19.29 10.72
CA ARG A 173 -4.31 20.16 11.45
C ARG A 173 -3.33 20.92 10.57
N GLY A 174 -3.20 20.53 9.29
CA GLY A 174 -2.15 21.02 8.41
C GLY A 174 -0.75 20.45 8.74
N ASN A 175 -0.68 19.33 9.46
CA ASN A 175 0.56 18.74 9.94
C ASN A 175 0.96 17.53 9.07
N PHE A 176 1.36 17.79 7.84
CA PHE A 176 1.88 16.77 6.92
C PHE A 176 3.39 16.59 7.09
N ILE A 177 3.93 15.41 6.75
CA ILE A 177 5.37 15.22 6.64
C ILE A 177 5.80 15.64 5.21
N PRO A 178 6.75 16.57 5.06
CA PRO A 178 7.20 16.96 3.72
C PRO A 178 7.80 15.77 2.98
N LEU A 179 7.46 15.59 1.69
CA LEU A 179 7.96 14.45 0.88
C LEU A 179 9.48 14.41 0.80
N SER A 180 10.13 15.58 0.83
CA SER A 180 11.59 15.69 0.90
C SER A 180 12.19 15.01 2.14
N SER A 181 11.45 14.98 3.26
CA SER A 181 11.85 14.31 4.51
C SER A 181 11.69 12.79 4.41
N LEU A 182 10.81 12.32 3.51
CA LEU A 182 10.53 10.90 3.25
C LEU A 182 11.35 10.33 2.09
N GLN A 183 12.32 11.07 1.56
CA GLN A 183 13.12 10.64 0.40
C GLN A 183 14.05 9.47 0.73
N ARG A 184 14.75 9.52 1.87
CA ARG A 184 15.78 8.54 2.24
C ARG A 184 15.31 7.41 3.16
N GLY A 185 14.13 7.57 3.77
CA GLY A 185 13.60 6.64 4.76
C GLY A 185 12.47 7.26 5.56
N PHE A 186 11.80 6.44 6.36
CA PHE A 186 10.67 6.86 7.17
C PHE A 186 11.05 7.11 8.64
N PRO A 187 10.24 7.90 9.38
CA PRO A 187 10.39 8.07 10.82
C PRO A 187 10.33 6.74 11.58
N ARG A 188 10.91 6.70 12.78
CA ARG A 188 10.94 5.46 13.60
C ARG A 188 9.83 5.39 14.63
N ASP A 189 9.27 6.53 15.01
CA ASP A 189 8.12 6.54 15.92
C ASP A 189 6.88 6.00 15.20
N LYS A 190 6.04 5.30 15.96
CA LYS A 190 4.91 4.54 15.40
C LYS A 190 3.97 5.44 14.57
N ASP A 191 3.54 6.57 15.11
CA ASP A 191 2.52 7.41 14.47
C ASP A 191 3.07 8.10 13.23
N SER A 192 4.29 8.62 13.26
CA SER A 192 4.89 9.26 12.07
C SER A 192 5.30 8.24 11.01
N LEU A 193 5.69 7.01 11.40
CA LEU A 193 5.90 5.91 10.47
C LEU A 193 4.60 5.58 9.73
N LEU A 194 3.51 5.36 10.48
CA LEU A 194 2.19 5.09 9.89
C LEU A 194 1.73 6.23 8.98
N LEU A 195 1.90 7.49 9.43
CA LEU A 195 1.57 8.66 8.62
C LEU A 195 2.39 8.70 7.33
N ALA A 196 3.68 8.39 7.37
CA ALA A 196 4.53 8.36 6.17
C ALA A 196 4.03 7.34 5.13
N TYR A 197 3.56 6.16 5.57
CA TYR A 197 2.93 5.17 4.68
C TYR A 197 1.63 5.69 4.08
N GLU A 198 0.75 6.30 4.89
CA GLU A 198 -0.52 6.86 4.43
C GLU A 198 -0.33 8.06 3.47
N GLU A 199 0.65 8.91 3.73
CA GLU A 199 1.00 10.04 2.86
C GLU A 199 1.57 9.56 1.52
N SER A 200 2.43 8.53 1.55
CA SER A 200 3.00 7.91 0.36
C SER A 200 1.92 7.30 -0.54
N GLU A 201 1.00 6.51 0.03
CA GLU A 201 -0.16 5.96 -0.68
C GLU A 201 -1.02 7.09 -1.25
N SER A 202 -1.40 8.06 -0.40
CA SER A 202 -2.31 9.13 -0.80
C SER A 202 -1.72 10.04 -1.86
N PHE A 203 -0.41 10.27 -1.87
CA PHE A 203 0.24 11.08 -2.89
C PHE A 203 0.24 10.37 -4.25
N VAL A 204 0.51 9.07 -4.29
CA VAL A 204 0.38 8.27 -5.52
C VAL A 204 -1.07 8.22 -6.00
N GLU A 205 -2.04 8.05 -5.09
CA GLU A 205 -3.47 8.17 -5.41
C GLU A 205 -3.84 9.54 -5.98
N HIS A 206 -3.23 10.61 -5.49
CA HIS A 206 -3.45 11.95 -6.03
C HIS A 206 -2.95 12.08 -7.46
N ILE A 207 -1.78 11.52 -7.76
CA ILE A 207 -1.24 11.46 -9.13
C ILE A 207 -2.19 10.64 -10.02
N LEU A 208 -2.61 9.46 -9.57
CA LEU A 208 -3.53 8.59 -10.30
C LEU A 208 -4.86 9.27 -10.58
N GLY A 209 -5.42 9.97 -9.59
CA GLY A 209 -6.70 10.67 -9.73
C GLY A 209 -6.65 11.86 -10.69
N ARG A 210 -5.48 12.48 -10.88
CA ARG A 210 -5.33 13.67 -11.73
C ARG A 210 -4.75 13.38 -13.12
N TYR A 211 -3.78 12.47 -13.20
CA TYR A 211 -3.01 12.19 -14.40
C TYR A 211 -3.22 10.76 -14.93
N GLY A 212 -4.09 9.98 -14.29
CA GLY A 212 -4.33 8.59 -14.65
C GLY A 212 -3.16 7.67 -14.31
N LYS A 213 -3.29 6.41 -14.71
CA LYS A 213 -2.23 5.40 -14.59
C LYS A 213 -1.01 5.78 -15.44
N GLU A 214 -1.25 6.39 -16.58
CA GLU A 214 -0.24 6.82 -17.54
C GLU A 214 0.72 7.84 -16.91
N GLY A 215 0.20 8.74 -16.05
CA GLY A 215 1.01 9.73 -15.34
C GLY A 215 2.06 9.09 -14.42
N ILE A 216 1.66 8.15 -13.56
CA ILE A 216 2.61 7.48 -12.66
C ILE A 216 3.61 6.62 -13.44
N LEU A 217 3.16 5.92 -14.49
CA LEU A 217 4.05 5.12 -15.32
C LEU A 217 5.07 5.98 -16.09
N ALA A 218 4.67 7.17 -16.55
CA ALA A 218 5.57 8.11 -17.21
C ALA A 218 6.66 8.63 -16.25
N VAL A 219 6.32 8.87 -14.98
CA VAL A 219 7.30 9.23 -13.95
C VAL A 219 8.29 8.07 -13.74
N LEU A 220 7.77 6.85 -13.56
CA LEU A 220 8.60 5.66 -13.32
C LEU A 220 9.53 5.35 -14.50
N GLU A 221 9.07 5.49 -15.75
CA GLU A 221 9.90 5.25 -16.94
C GLU A 221 11.05 6.26 -17.05
N ARG A 222 10.81 7.53 -16.68
CA ARG A 222 11.88 8.54 -16.60
C ARG A 222 12.91 8.22 -15.54
N MET A 223 12.47 7.74 -14.38
CA MET A 223 13.38 7.35 -13.29
C MET A 223 14.20 6.11 -13.65
N LYS A 224 13.60 5.15 -14.35
CA LYS A 224 14.30 4.02 -14.97
C LYS A 224 15.35 4.49 -15.97
N GLY A 225 15.09 5.58 -16.70
CA GLY A 225 16.06 6.28 -17.55
C GLY A 225 17.19 7.00 -16.80
N GLY A 226 17.18 7.02 -15.47
CA GLY A 226 18.23 7.60 -14.63
C GLY A 226 17.93 9.00 -14.09
N GLU A 227 16.73 9.53 -14.31
CA GLU A 227 16.32 10.84 -13.78
C GLU A 227 16.00 10.76 -12.27
N GLU A 228 16.29 11.83 -11.53
CA GLU A 228 15.84 11.98 -10.14
C GLU A 228 14.33 12.26 -10.09
N ALA A 229 13.66 11.84 -9.01
CA ALA A 229 12.21 11.90 -8.88
C ALA A 229 11.60 13.29 -9.17
N GLY A 230 12.21 14.37 -8.67
CA GLY A 230 11.72 15.74 -8.94
C GLY A 230 11.77 16.10 -10.43
N THR A 231 12.84 15.70 -11.13
CA THR A 231 12.99 15.92 -12.57
C THR A 231 12.03 15.04 -13.36
N ALA A 232 11.89 13.77 -12.96
CA ALA A 232 10.96 12.84 -13.59
C ALA A 232 9.51 13.31 -13.48
N VAL A 233 9.09 13.78 -12.30
CA VAL A 233 7.76 14.38 -12.08
C VAL A 233 7.57 15.62 -12.93
N LEU A 234 8.53 16.54 -12.93
CA LEU A 234 8.45 17.76 -13.74
C LEU A 234 8.28 17.44 -15.23
N ARG A 235 9.08 16.53 -15.77
CA ARG A 235 9.06 16.21 -17.21
C ARG A 235 7.92 15.28 -17.63
N ALA A 236 7.38 14.47 -16.72
CA ALA A 236 6.23 13.60 -17.01
C ALA A 236 4.90 14.33 -16.84
N LEU A 237 4.77 15.14 -15.79
CA LEU A 237 3.50 15.73 -15.37
C LEU A 237 3.43 17.24 -15.63
N SER A 238 4.50 17.85 -16.13
CA SER A 238 4.61 19.30 -16.40
C SER A 238 4.37 20.18 -15.18
N ILE A 239 4.68 19.67 -13.98
CA ILE A 239 4.54 20.36 -12.70
C ILE A 239 5.73 20.06 -11.78
N PRO A 240 6.34 21.04 -11.10
CA PRO A 240 7.36 20.78 -10.09
C PRO A 240 6.83 19.91 -8.96
N LEU A 241 7.65 19.02 -8.40
CA LEU A 241 7.24 18.10 -7.34
C LEU A 241 6.68 18.83 -6.13
N GLU A 242 7.30 19.94 -5.74
CA GLU A 242 6.89 20.77 -4.60
C GLU A 242 5.49 21.38 -4.83
N ARG A 243 5.20 21.79 -6.06
CA ARG A 243 3.89 22.34 -6.44
C ARG A 243 2.82 21.26 -6.47
N LEU A 244 3.18 20.05 -6.93
CA LEU A 244 2.30 18.90 -6.90
C LEU A 244 1.98 18.48 -5.46
N GLU A 245 2.96 18.50 -4.56
CA GLU A 245 2.79 18.26 -3.12
C GLU A 245 1.85 19.30 -2.49
N GLU A 246 2.01 20.60 -2.79
CA GLU A 246 1.10 21.65 -2.34
C GLU A 246 -0.34 21.43 -2.81
N GLU A 247 -0.53 21.02 -4.06
CA GLU A 247 -1.84 20.71 -4.63
C GLU A 247 -2.48 19.49 -3.97
N TRP A 248 -1.69 18.45 -3.70
CA TRP A 248 -2.13 17.28 -2.96
C TRP A 248 -2.59 17.64 -1.54
N HIS A 249 -1.78 18.38 -0.77
CA HIS A 249 -2.16 18.86 0.57
C HIS A 249 -3.46 19.67 0.55
N ARG A 250 -3.62 20.56 -0.45
CA ARG A 250 -4.84 21.36 -0.61
C ARG A 250 -6.05 20.49 -0.92
N SER A 251 -5.88 19.44 -1.72
CA SER A 251 -6.94 18.50 -2.06
C SER A 251 -7.45 17.73 -0.83
N LEU A 252 -6.55 17.27 0.04
CA LEU A 252 -6.88 16.58 1.28
C LEU A 252 -7.61 17.50 2.26
N ARG A 253 -7.11 18.74 2.45
CA ARG A 253 -7.79 19.74 3.29
C ARG A 253 -9.20 20.02 2.80
N ARG A 254 -9.40 20.23 1.48
CA ARG A 254 -10.72 20.49 0.90
C ARG A 254 -11.68 19.32 1.13
N LYS A 255 -11.23 18.07 0.96
CA LYS A 255 -12.03 16.87 1.24
C LYS A 255 -12.46 16.83 2.71
N MET A 256 -11.55 17.16 3.62
CA MET A 256 -11.86 17.24 5.05
C MET A 256 -12.86 18.35 5.37
N THR A 257 -12.69 19.55 4.81
CA THR A 257 -13.64 20.66 4.99
C THR A 257 -15.05 20.28 4.52
N TRP A 258 -15.17 19.62 3.37
CA TRP A 258 -16.45 19.13 2.85
C TRP A 258 -17.06 18.06 3.75
N PHE A 259 -16.26 17.11 4.25
CA PHE A 259 -16.72 16.09 5.19
C PHE A 259 -17.20 16.69 6.51
N THR A 260 -16.48 17.67 7.05
CA THR A 260 -16.89 18.39 8.27
C THR A 260 -18.16 19.20 8.04
N TYR A 261 -18.30 19.87 6.90
CA TYR A 261 -19.51 20.61 6.53
C TYR A 261 -20.72 19.67 6.42
N LEU A 262 -20.56 18.55 5.71
CA LEU A 262 -21.61 17.54 5.55
C LEU A 262 -22.02 16.92 6.88
N SER A 263 -21.05 16.64 7.74
CA SER A 263 -21.27 16.05 9.06
C SER A 263 -21.96 17.04 10.01
N TYR A 264 -21.59 18.32 9.94
CA TYR A 264 -22.21 19.40 10.72
C TYR A 264 -23.66 19.63 10.31
N HIS A 265 -23.97 19.59 9.01
CA HIS A 265 -25.31 19.80 8.47
C HIS A 265 -26.14 18.52 8.26
N LEU A 266 -25.69 17.39 8.81
CA LEU A 266 -26.30 16.10 8.52
C LEU A 266 -27.78 16.07 8.94
N TYR A 267 -28.09 16.62 10.12
CA TYR A 267 -29.47 16.65 10.61
C TYR A 267 -30.35 17.55 9.75
N GLU A 268 -29.89 18.74 9.40
CA GLU A 268 -30.62 19.67 8.54
C GLU A 268 -30.89 19.07 7.16
N ILE A 269 -29.91 18.37 6.58
CA ILE A 269 -30.07 17.65 5.31
C ILE A 269 -31.12 16.55 5.45
N LEU A 270 -31.06 15.74 6.51
CA LEU A 270 -32.04 14.67 6.76
C LEU A 270 -33.45 15.22 7.00
N PHE A 271 -33.59 16.32 7.74
CA PHE A 271 -34.88 16.99 7.96
C PHE A 271 -35.43 17.61 6.69
N ALA A 272 -34.59 18.26 5.88
CA ALA A 272 -35.00 18.81 4.60
C ALA A 272 -35.49 17.69 3.66
N PHE A 273 -34.75 16.56 3.61
CA PHE A 273 -35.15 15.39 2.82
C PHE A 273 -36.46 14.77 3.33
N GLY A 274 -36.61 14.64 4.65
CA GLY A 274 -37.84 14.21 5.30
C GLY A 274 -39.02 15.10 4.95
N ALA A 275 -38.85 16.43 5.03
CA ALA A 275 -39.89 17.40 4.69
C ALA A 275 -40.32 17.28 3.22
N VAL A 276 -39.38 17.10 2.30
CA VAL A 276 -39.68 16.88 0.86
C VAL A 276 -40.49 15.59 0.66
N ILE A 277 -40.11 14.49 1.32
CA ILE A 277 -40.86 13.22 1.27
C ILE A 277 -42.27 13.41 1.82
N THR A 278 -42.43 14.10 2.95
CA THR A 278 -43.73 14.36 3.56
C THR A 278 -44.62 15.19 2.64
N ILE A 279 -44.08 16.26 2.03
CA ILE A 279 -44.82 17.10 1.07
C ILE A 279 -45.24 16.26 -0.14
N TYR A 280 -44.34 15.45 -0.70
CA TYR A 280 -44.66 14.57 -1.82
C TYR A 280 -45.75 13.55 -1.48
N ALA A 281 -45.64 12.89 -0.32
CA ALA A 281 -46.63 11.93 0.16
C ALA A 281 -48.00 12.61 0.36
N PHE A 282 -48.02 13.82 0.91
CA PHE A 282 -49.22 14.62 1.10
C PHE A 282 -49.88 14.98 -0.25
N ILE A 283 -49.11 15.49 -1.22
CA ILE A 283 -49.61 15.80 -2.57
C ILE A 283 -50.19 14.54 -3.23
N ARG A 284 -49.52 13.40 -3.11
CA ARG A 284 -49.98 12.11 -3.66
C ARG A 284 -51.28 11.65 -3.01
N ALA A 285 -51.39 11.76 -1.69
CA ALA A 285 -52.61 11.42 -0.95
C ALA A 285 -53.79 12.32 -1.37
N MET A 286 -53.55 13.62 -1.51
CA MET A 286 -54.55 14.58 -1.97
C MET A 286 -55.03 14.30 -3.40
N ARG A 287 -54.11 13.94 -4.32
CA ARG A 287 -54.47 13.55 -5.69
C ARG A 287 -55.30 12.27 -5.73
N ARG A 288 -54.96 11.25 -4.93
CA ARG A 288 -55.77 10.03 -4.81
C ARG A 288 -57.17 10.33 -4.29
N LYS A 289 -57.29 11.11 -3.21
CA LYS A 289 -58.59 11.47 -2.64
C LYS A 289 -59.49 12.19 -3.66
N ARG A 290 -58.94 13.10 -4.46
CA ARG A 290 -59.67 13.77 -5.54
C ARG A 290 -60.13 12.81 -6.65
N ALA A 291 -59.34 11.81 -7.00
CA ALA A 291 -59.72 10.82 -8.01
C ALA A 291 -60.91 9.96 -7.55
N TYR A 292 -60.88 9.45 -6.31
CA TYR A 292 -61.99 8.67 -5.72
C TYR A 292 -63.30 9.48 -5.66
N MET A 293 -63.24 10.75 -5.27
CA MET A 293 -64.44 11.60 -5.21
C MET A 293 -65.05 11.92 -6.58
N ASN A 294 -64.28 11.82 -7.66
CA ASN A 294 -64.81 11.98 -9.01
C ASN A 294 -65.45 10.70 -9.54
N GLU A 295 -65.05 9.52 -9.05
CA GLU A 295 -65.61 8.21 -9.42
C GLU A 295 -66.92 7.88 -8.67
N GLU A 296 -67.11 8.39 -7.44
CA GLU A 296 -68.36 8.21 -6.66
C GLU A 296 -69.45 9.25 -6.99
N GLY A 297 -69.12 10.26 -7.81
CA GLY A 297 -70.02 11.36 -8.19
C GLY A 297 -70.65 11.23 -9.58
N GLU A 298 -70.32 10.17 -10.33
CA GLU A 298 -70.99 9.73 -11.57
C GLU A 298 -71.96 8.58 -11.26
#